data_AF-A0A3M1TFD4-F1
#
_entry.id   AF-A0A3M1TFD4-F1
#
_cell.length_a   1.000
_cell.length_b   1.000
_cell.length_c   1.000
_cell.angle_alpha   90.00
_cell.angle_beta   90.00
_cell.angle_gamma   90.00
#
_symmetry.space_group_name_H-M   'P 1'
#
loop_
_entity.id
_entity.type
_entity.pdbx_description
1 polymer ?
#
loop_
_entity_poly.entity_id
_entity_poly.type
_entity_poly.pdbx_seq_one_letter_code
_entity_poly.pdbx_strand_id
1 'polypeptide(L)'
;FASRVDAFAAAFEGVPYVLSPLGEGAGYDPDPLLRYDAVDCLTYVEEVLALANTAGDDPLPALLDLRYAHGRPSFGERNHLMISEWIPRNVQKGYLRDITREVGGATVVVATKTVDEALWRRRRGVDLPLDASEVPLGTFSLPIIPIDAFPSVMAKIPSGTILVVVRQDLAARPYRVSHLGFVVRRGGHLYLRHAAKAGYQKVVDERLETFVRRNAKYHKWPVAGFHLLQPLPNETRVARLTRAGGPVSLPSPSPGGAPGRAPPRGPSGPR
;
A
#
# COMPACT_ATOMS: atom_id res chain seq x y z
N PHE A 1 4.58 4.35 -18.85
CA PHE A 1 3.68 4.28 -17.68
C PHE A 1 4.17 5.13 -16.51
N ALA A 2 5.42 4.97 -16.02
CA ALA A 2 5.94 5.76 -14.90
C ALA A 2 5.79 7.29 -15.06
N SER A 3 5.96 7.82 -16.27
CA SER A 3 5.72 9.25 -16.57
C SER A 3 4.26 9.68 -16.37
N ARG A 4 3.29 8.81 -16.67
CA ARG A 4 1.85 9.08 -16.41
C ARG A 4 1.57 9.11 -14.91
N VAL A 5 2.12 8.15 -14.18
CA VAL A 5 2.03 8.13 -12.71
C VAL A 5 2.61 9.41 -12.12
N ASP A 6 3.79 9.84 -12.55
CA ASP A 6 4.41 11.08 -12.07
C ASP A 6 3.58 12.33 -12.42
N ALA A 7 3.05 12.42 -13.65
CA ALA A 7 2.21 13.53 -14.07
C ALA A 7 0.94 13.66 -13.21
N PHE A 8 0.21 12.55 -12.99
CA PHE A 8 -0.97 12.56 -12.12
C PHE A 8 -0.59 12.79 -10.65
N ALA A 9 0.48 12.17 -10.17
CA ALA A 9 0.99 12.42 -8.82
C ALA A 9 1.29 13.92 -8.61
N ALA A 10 1.91 14.59 -9.59
CA ALA A 10 2.23 16.02 -9.54
C ALA A 10 0.97 16.90 -9.52
N ALA A 11 -0.09 16.49 -10.23
CA ALA A 11 -1.35 17.24 -10.28
C ALA A 11 -2.05 17.36 -8.92
N PHE A 12 -1.77 16.45 -7.98
CA PHE A 12 -2.29 16.51 -6.62
C PHE A 12 -1.43 17.36 -5.68
N GLU A 13 -0.27 17.88 -6.10
CA GLU A 13 0.57 18.70 -5.23
C GLU A 13 -0.23 19.88 -4.66
N GLY A 14 -0.22 20.03 -3.33
CA GLY A 14 -1.02 21.04 -2.63
C GLY A 14 -2.44 20.63 -2.25
N VAL A 15 -2.98 19.52 -2.77
CA VAL A 15 -4.30 19.01 -2.36
C VAL A 15 -4.33 18.75 -0.85
N PRO A 16 -5.33 19.26 -0.11
CA PRO A 16 -5.44 19.10 1.34
C PRO A 16 -5.42 17.64 1.82
N TYR A 17 -4.77 17.42 2.97
CA TYR A 17 -4.86 16.16 3.69
C TYR A 17 -6.16 16.10 4.49
N VAL A 18 -7.00 15.11 4.21
CA VAL A 18 -8.17 14.76 5.03
C VAL A 18 -8.10 13.27 5.30
N LEU A 19 -8.27 12.87 6.57
CA LEU A 19 -8.23 11.46 6.95
C LEU A 19 -9.49 10.75 6.45
N SER A 20 -9.33 9.61 5.77
CA SER A 20 -10.44 8.80 5.26
C SER A 20 -11.44 9.60 4.41
N PRO A 21 -10.99 10.32 3.36
CA PRO A 21 -11.84 11.27 2.65
C PRO A 21 -12.78 10.63 1.62
N LEU A 22 -12.69 9.31 1.46
CA LEU A 22 -13.48 8.51 0.55
C LEU A 22 -14.18 7.38 1.31
N GLY A 23 -15.43 7.11 0.96
CA GLY A 23 -16.25 6.03 1.50
C GLY A 23 -16.81 5.15 0.39
N GLU A 24 -18.00 4.60 0.64
CA GLU A 24 -18.78 3.77 -0.28
C GLU A 24 -19.89 4.55 -1.00
N GLY A 25 -20.02 5.85 -0.75
CA GLY A 25 -21.06 6.73 -1.30
C GLY A 25 -22.47 6.48 -0.73
N ALA A 26 -22.63 5.48 0.13
CA ALA A 26 -23.84 5.11 0.84
C ALA A 26 -23.52 4.15 2.00
N GLY A 27 -24.52 3.86 2.83
CA GLY A 27 -24.39 2.83 3.88
C GLY A 27 -23.56 3.29 5.07
N TYR A 28 -22.67 2.41 5.55
CA TYR A 28 -21.89 2.65 6.78
C TYR A 28 -20.95 3.86 6.67
N ASP A 29 -20.27 4.00 5.53
CA ASP A 29 -19.35 5.09 5.24
C ASP A 29 -19.85 5.84 3.99
N PRO A 30 -20.72 6.85 4.16
CA PRO A 30 -21.39 7.53 3.06
C PRO A 30 -20.50 8.55 2.33
N ASP A 31 -19.22 8.69 2.73
CA ASP A 31 -18.27 9.55 2.04
C ASP A 31 -18.12 9.14 0.56
N PRO A 32 -17.77 10.08 -0.32
CA PRO A 32 -17.82 9.86 -1.77
C PRO A 32 -16.90 8.73 -2.23
N LEU A 33 -17.27 8.08 -3.35
CA LEU A 33 -16.44 7.04 -3.97
C LEU A 33 -15.15 7.58 -4.60
N LEU A 34 -15.17 8.85 -5.01
CA LEU A 34 -14.12 9.54 -5.73
C LEU A 34 -14.22 11.05 -5.43
N ARG A 35 -13.08 11.71 -5.21
CA ARG A 35 -12.96 13.17 -5.14
C ARG A 35 -11.53 13.61 -5.46
N TYR A 36 -11.28 14.89 -5.68
CA TYR A 36 -9.91 15.39 -5.96
C TYR A 36 -9.51 16.59 -5.12
N ASP A 37 -10.41 17.09 -4.29
CA ASP A 37 -10.21 18.24 -3.41
C ASP A 37 -9.66 17.85 -2.03
N ALA A 38 -9.58 16.56 -1.71
CA ALA A 38 -9.04 16.06 -0.45
C ALA A 38 -8.58 14.61 -0.55
N VAL A 39 -7.41 14.31 0.03
CA VAL A 39 -6.82 12.97 0.03
C VAL A 39 -6.16 12.64 1.37
N ASP A 40 -6.07 11.35 1.71
CA ASP A 40 -5.07 10.83 2.64
C ASP A 40 -3.95 10.11 1.87
N CYS A 41 -3.05 9.44 2.59
CA CYS A 41 -1.90 8.81 1.95
C CYS A 41 -2.26 7.62 1.06
N LEU A 42 -3.35 6.90 1.34
CA LEU A 42 -3.77 5.74 0.55
C LEU A 42 -4.64 6.18 -0.62
N THR A 43 -5.67 6.98 -0.36
CA THR A 43 -6.59 7.49 -1.39
C THR A 43 -5.85 8.29 -2.46
N TYR A 44 -4.85 9.09 -2.08
CA TYR A 44 -3.93 9.73 -3.03
C TYR A 44 -3.24 8.74 -3.98
N VAL A 45 -2.68 7.65 -3.43
CA VAL A 45 -2.00 6.64 -4.25
C VAL A 45 -3.00 5.91 -5.15
N GLU A 46 -4.16 5.55 -4.63
CA GLU A 46 -5.21 4.84 -5.38
C GLU A 46 -5.75 5.69 -6.53
N GLU A 47 -6.04 6.97 -6.29
CA GLU A 47 -6.55 7.88 -7.31
C GLU A 47 -5.52 8.15 -8.41
N VAL A 48 -4.24 8.35 -8.05
CA VAL A 48 -3.15 8.47 -9.02
C VAL A 48 -3.02 7.20 -9.87
N LEU A 49 -3.09 6.01 -9.26
CA LEU A 49 -3.04 4.74 -9.99
C LEU A 49 -4.25 4.54 -10.90
N ALA A 50 -5.44 4.91 -10.44
CA ALA A 50 -6.67 4.83 -11.21
C ALA A 50 -6.61 5.75 -12.44
N LEU A 51 -6.25 7.01 -12.25
CA LEU A 51 -6.06 8.00 -13.34
C LEU A 51 -4.98 7.53 -14.32
N ALA A 52 -3.83 7.06 -13.81
CA ALA A 52 -2.74 6.61 -14.66
C ALA A 52 -3.09 5.37 -15.51
N ASN A 53 -4.05 4.55 -15.09
CA ASN A 53 -4.51 3.36 -15.83
C ASN A 53 -5.76 3.59 -16.69
N THR A 54 -6.38 4.77 -16.60
CA THR A 54 -7.60 5.10 -17.32
C THR A 54 -7.23 5.85 -18.61
N ALA A 55 -7.82 5.44 -19.74
CA ALA A 55 -7.60 6.08 -21.04
C ALA A 55 -8.66 7.14 -21.39
N GLY A 56 -9.80 7.14 -20.69
CA GLY A 56 -10.89 8.12 -20.85
C GLY A 56 -11.16 8.91 -19.57
N ASP A 57 -12.37 9.46 -19.46
CA ASP A 57 -12.70 10.46 -18.43
C ASP A 57 -13.21 9.86 -17.11
N ASP A 58 -13.51 8.57 -17.08
CA ASP A 58 -14.04 7.89 -15.90
C ASP A 58 -13.03 6.91 -15.27
N PRO A 59 -12.30 7.34 -14.21
CA PRO A 59 -11.37 6.48 -13.49
C PRO A 59 -12.04 5.62 -12.42
N LEU A 60 -13.36 5.77 -12.19
CA LEU A 60 -14.05 5.08 -11.10
C LEU A 60 -13.94 3.55 -11.19
N PRO A 61 -14.07 2.89 -12.36
CA PRO A 61 -13.90 1.43 -12.45
C PRO A 61 -12.52 0.96 -12.00
N ALA A 62 -11.46 1.71 -12.33
CA ALA A 62 -10.10 1.40 -11.90
C ALA A 62 -9.93 1.65 -10.39
N LEU A 63 -10.49 2.74 -9.88
CA LEU A 63 -10.43 3.08 -8.45
C LEU A 63 -11.14 2.03 -7.59
N LEU A 64 -12.36 1.61 -7.97
CA LEU A 64 -13.09 0.57 -7.25
C LEU A 64 -12.31 -0.75 -7.25
N ASP A 65 -11.70 -1.12 -8.37
CA ASP A 65 -10.91 -2.34 -8.47
C ASP A 65 -9.60 -2.27 -7.67
N LEU A 66 -9.01 -1.09 -7.44
CA LEU A 66 -7.87 -0.91 -6.52
C LEU A 66 -8.29 -1.00 -5.04
N ARG A 67 -9.44 -0.38 -4.70
CA ARG A 67 -9.92 -0.18 -3.32
C ARG A 67 -10.59 -1.40 -2.71
N TYR A 68 -11.31 -2.18 -3.51
CA TYR A 68 -12.15 -3.28 -3.01
C TYR A 68 -11.65 -4.64 -3.52
N ALA A 69 -11.77 -5.68 -2.71
CA ALA A 69 -11.31 -7.04 -3.03
C ALA A 69 -11.84 -7.49 -4.39
N HIS A 70 -13.14 -7.32 -4.59
CA HIS A 70 -13.84 -7.66 -5.82
C HIS A 70 -14.44 -6.45 -6.52
N GLY A 71 -13.86 -5.24 -6.39
CA GLY A 71 -14.32 -4.06 -7.12
C GLY A 71 -15.75 -3.59 -6.77
N ARG A 72 -16.32 -4.04 -5.65
CA ARG A 72 -17.66 -3.67 -5.18
C ARG A 72 -17.55 -2.71 -4.00
N PRO A 73 -18.16 -1.51 -4.05
CA PRO A 73 -18.11 -0.55 -2.96
C PRO A 73 -18.95 -1.02 -1.78
N SER A 74 -18.34 -1.80 -0.89
CA SER A 74 -18.92 -2.17 0.39
C SER A 74 -17.83 -2.18 1.45
N PHE A 75 -18.19 -1.80 2.68
CA PHE A 75 -17.22 -1.66 3.76
C PHE A 75 -16.46 -2.97 4.03
N GLY A 76 -17.14 -4.13 4.03
CA GLY A 76 -16.51 -5.44 4.23
C GLY A 76 -15.59 -5.90 3.09
N GLU A 77 -15.81 -5.39 1.87
CA GLU A 77 -14.96 -5.70 0.71
C GLU A 77 -13.76 -4.75 0.58
N ARG A 78 -13.73 -3.63 1.33
CA ARG A 78 -12.67 -2.64 1.23
C ARG A 78 -11.36 -3.22 1.76
N ASN A 79 -10.27 -2.94 1.05
CA ASN A 79 -8.93 -3.39 1.43
C ASN A 79 -8.40 -2.57 2.63
N HIS A 80 -8.82 -2.89 3.85
CA HIS A 80 -8.45 -2.12 5.05
C HIS A 80 -7.02 -2.38 5.53
N LEU A 81 -6.52 -3.62 5.38
CA LEU A 81 -5.21 -4.03 5.89
C LEU A 81 -4.18 -4.16 4.76
N MET A 82 -3.18 -3.29 4.77
CA MET A 82 -2.21 -3.21 3.66
C MET A 82 -1.46 -4.52 3.37
N ILE A 83 -1.00 -5.23 4.40
CA ILE A 83 -0.13 -6.42 4.24
C ILE A 83 -0.94 -7.66 3.81
N SER A 84 -2.14 -7.83 4.36
CA SER A 84 -2.97 -9.01 4.11
C SER A 84 -3.97 -8.82 2.96
N GLU A 85 -4.28 -7.57 2.60
CA GLU A 85 -5.31 -7.25 1.62
C GLU A 85 -4.77 -6.38 0.47
N TRP A 86 -4.52 -5.09 0.71
CA TRP A 86 -4.31 -4.12 -0.37
C TRP A 86 -3.11 -4.46 -1.27
N ILE A 87 -1.94 -4.71 -0.69
CA ILE A 87 -0.72 -5.03 -1.44
C ILE A 87 -0.87 -6.34 -2.22
N PRO A 88 -1.14 -7.50 -1.59
CA PRO A 88 -1.21 -8.76 -2.32
C PRO A 88 -2.33 -8.78 -3.37
N ARG A 89 -3.49 -8.17 -3.09
CA ARG A 89 -4.59 -8.08 -4.07
C ARG A 89 -4.21 -7.22 -5.27
N ASN A 90 -3.56 -6.07 -5.06
CA ASN A 90 -3.16 -5.20 -6.18
C ASN A 90 -1.95 -5.72 -6.95
N VAL A 91 -1.11 -6.56 -6.34
CA VAL A 91 -0.14 -7.39 -7.07
C VAL A 91 -0.85 -8.47 -7.90
N GLN A 92 -1.79 -9.21 -7.31
CA GLN A 92 -2.55 -10.25 -8.02
C GLN A 92 -3.36 -9.69 -9.20
N LYS A 93 -3.96 -8.51 -9.03
CA LYS A 93 -4.71 -7.82 -10.09
C LYS A 93 -3.81 -7.28 -11.20
N GLY A 94 -2.50 -7.22 -10.98
CA GLY A 94 -1.51 -6.74 -11.96
C GLY A 94 -1.26 -5.23 -11.95
N TYR A 95 -1.74 -4.50 -10.94
CA TYR A 95 -1.43 -3.07 -10.81
C TYR A 95 -0.03 -2.80 -10.26
N LEU A 96 0.51 -3.74 -9.47
CA LEU A 96 1.75 -3.55 -8.71
C LEU A 96 2.70 -4.73 -8.88
N ARG A 97 3.99 -4.45 -8.80
CA ARG A 97 5.06 -5.44 -8.68
C ARG A 97 5.96 -5.11 -7.51
N ASP A 98 6.25 -6.08 -6.64
CA ASP A 98 7.26 -5.92 -5.60
C ASP A 98 8.66 -5.83 -6.22
N ILE A 99 9.37 -4.74 -5.93
CA ILE A 99 10.76 -4.51 -6.36
C ILE A 99 11.73 -4.38 -5.17
N THR A 100 11.28 -4.70 -3.96
CA THR A 100 12.05 -4.50 -2.73
C THR A 100 13.35 -5.30 -2.75
N ARG A 101 13.30 -6.55 -3.24
CA ARG A 101 14.48 -7.42 -3.40
C ARG A 101 15.40 -6.96 -4.52
N GLU A 102 14.85 -6.48 -5.62
CA GLU A 102 15.59 -5.92 -6.75
C GLU A 102 16.42 -4.70 -6.32
N VAL A 103 15.84 -3.82 -5.51
CA VAL A 103 16.50 -2.60 -5.00
C VAL A 103 17.45 -2.90 -3.83
N GLY A 104 16.99 -3.68 -2.86
CA GLY A 104 17.69 -3.88 -1.59
C GLY A 104 18.77 -4.97 -1.62
N GLY A 105 18.66 -5.97 -2.49
CA GLY A 105 19.59 -7.09 -2.56
C GLY A 105 19.79 -7.76 -1.19
N ALA A 106 21.05 -7.88 -0.77
CA ALA A 106 21.43 -8.57 0.47
C ALA A 106 20.96 -7.88 1.76
N THR A 107 20.54 -6.61 1.72
CA THR A 107 20.06 -5.90 2.92
C THR A 107 18.63 -6.26 3.31
N VAL A 108 17.90 -6.98 2.43
CA VAL A 108 16.46 -7.20 2.59
C VAL A 108 16.17 -8.22 3.68
N VAL A 109 15.25 -7.86 4.57
CA VAL A 109 14.71 -8.74 5.60
C VAL A 109 13.20 -8.94 5.39
N VAL A 110 12.61 -9.93 6.06
CA VAL A 110 11.17 -10.19 5.98
C VAL A 110 10.47 -9.59 7.19
N ALA A 111 9.48 -8.73 6.92
CA ALA A 111 8.55 -8.25 7.93
C ALA A 111 7.31 -9.15 7.94
N THR A 112 6.97 -9.69 9.12
CA THR A 112 5.82 -10.57 9.31
C THR A 112 4.77 -9.95 10.23
N LYS A 113 3.49 -10.21 9.95
CA LYS A 113 2.39 -9.92 10.85
C LYS A 113 1.45 -11.12 10.94
N THR A 114 1.25 -11.63 12.15
CA THR A 114 0.19 -12.60 12.43
C THR A 114 -1.06 -11.85 12.90
N VAL A 115 -2.19 -12.19 12.29
CA VAL A 115 -3.54 -11.74 12.68
C VAL A 115 -4.35 -12.99 12.98
N ASP A 116 -4.77 -13.14 14.23
CA ASP A 116 -5.68 -14.19 14.67
C ASP A 116 -6.93 -13.56 15.30
N GLU A 117 -7.95 -14.38 15.60
CA GLU A 117 -9.19 -13.90 16.20
C GLU A 117 -8.96 -13.19 17.54
N ALA A 118 -8.01 -13.68 18.35
CA ALA A 118 -7.73 -13.13 19.66
C ALA A 118 -7.13 -11.72 19.56
N LEU A 119 -6.17 -11.53 18.65
CA LEU A 119 -5.61 -10.23 18.28
C LEU A 119 -6.72 -9.33 17.74
N TRP A 120 -7.52 -9.82 16.80
CA TRP A 120 -8.58 -9.02 16.19
C TRP A 120 -9.52 -8.50 17.26
N ARG A 121 -10.06 -9.37 18.13
CA ARG A 121 -10.97 -8.98 19.21
C ARG A 121 -10.38 -7.95 20.19
N ARG A 122 -9.09 -8.04 20.52
CA ARG A 122 -8.41 -7.14 21.48
C ARG A 122 -7.63 -5.99 20.83
N ARG A 123 -7.81 -5.78 19.52
CA ARG A 123 -7.01 -4.84 18.72
C ARG A 123 -7.04 -3.43 19.29
N ARG A 124 -5.96 -2.70 19.09
CA ARG A 124 -5.81 -1.29 19.45
C ARG A 124 -5.29 -0.49 18.27
N GLY A 125 -5.62 0.80 18.27
CA GLY A 125 -5.13 1.76 17.27
C GLY A 125 -5.75 1.61 15.88
N VAL A 126 -6.81 0.82 15.76
CA VAL A 126 -7.69 0.76 14.60
C VAL A 126 -9.09 0.45 15.12
N ASP A 127 -10.09 1.17 14.63
CA ASP A 127 -11.49 0.95 14.92
C ASP A 127 -12.18 0.65 13.60
N LEU A 128 -12.34 -0.64 13.31
CA LEU A 128 -13.03 -1.15 12.14
C LEU A 128 -14.21 -1.96 12.64
N PRO A 129 -15.45 -1.66 12.24
CA PRO A 129 -16.67 -2.40 12.61
C PRO A 129 -16.77 -3.75 11.88
N LEU A 130 -15.70 -4.54 11.89
CA LEU A 130 -15.61 -5.83 11.21
C LEU A 130 -15.36 -6.94 12.22
N ASP A 131 -16.01 -8.06 11.99
CA ASP A 131 -15.79 -9.31 12.68
C ASP A 131 -14.52 -10.01 12.18
N ALA A 132 -14.00 -10.95 12.97
CA ALA A 132 -12.77 -11.68 12.61
C ALA A 132 -12.95 -12.53 11.34
N SER A 133 -14.18 -12.95 11.03
CA SER A 133 -14.54 -13.67 9.80
C SER A 133 -14.51 -12.80 8.54
N GLU A 134 -14.54 -11.48 8.70
CA GLU A 134 -14.57 -10.52 7.58
C GLU A 134 -13.18 -10.02 7.20
N VAL A 135 -12.13 -10.45 7.92
CA VAL A 135 -10.75 -10.07 7.63
C VAL A 135 -9.86 -11.29 7.45
N PRO A 136 -8.80 -11.21 6.63
CA PRO A 136 -7.88 -12.33 6.49
C PRO A 136 -7.15 -12.61 7.81
N LEU A 137 -7.37 -13.81 8.34
CA LEU A 137 -6.60 -14.34 9.47
C LEU A 137 -5.43 -15.19 8.95
N GLY A 138 -4.29 -15.12 9.64
CA GLY A 138 -3.10 -15.87 9.28
C GLY A 138 -1.82 -15.08 9.52
N THR A 139 -0.73 -15.59 8.96
CA THR A 139 0.58 -14.95 9.01
C THR A 139 0.92 -14.41 7.64
N PHE A 140 1.06 -13.10 7.56
CA PHE A 140 1.33 -12.36 6.33
C PHE A 140 2.73 -11.76 6.39
N SER A 141 3.43 -11.79 5.26
CA SER A 141 4.81 -11.33 5.20
C SER A 141 5.06 -10.52 3.94
N LEU A 142 5.97 -9.55 4.05
CA LEU A 142 6.51 -8.82 2.90
C LEU A 142 8.00 -8.53 3.12
N PRO A 143 8.80 -8.43 2.05
CA PRO A 143 10.19 -7.98 2.18
C PRO A 143 10.22 -6.49 2.52
N ILE A 144 11.19 -6.10 3.36
CA ILE A 144 11.52 -4.70 3.61
C ILE A 144 13.02 -4.49 3.48
N ILE A 145 13.39 -3.26 3.11
CA ILE A 145 14.75 -2.75 3.34
C ILE A 145 14.75 -2.09 4.72
N PRO A 146 15.55 -2.57 5.70
CA PRO A 146 15.64 -1.98 7.03
C PRO A 146 15.95 -0.48 6.98
N ILE A 147 15.39 0.28 7.91
CA ILE A 147 15.55 1.74 7.90
C ILE A 147 17.02 2.19 7.93
N ASP A 148 17.88 1.48 8.63
CA ASP A 148 19.31 1.80 8.74
C ASP A 148 20.10 1.47 7.47
N ALA A 149 19.64 0.47 6.70
CA ALA A 149 20.25 0.08 5.42
C ALA A 149 19.70 0.91 4.24
N PHE A 150 18.51 1.49 4.38
CA PHE A 150 17.81 2.18 3.31
C PHE A 150 18.64 3.28 2.63
N PRO A 151 19.41 4.14 3.35
CA PRO A 151 20.21 5.19 2.71
C PRO A 151 21.14 4.69 1.61
N SER A 152 21.72 3.50 1.78
CA SER A 152 22.67 2.89 0.83
C SER A 152 22.05 2.44 -0.50
N VAL A 153 20.72 2.31 -0.57
CA VAL A 153 20.01 1.80 -1.75
C VAL A 153 19.05 2.80 -2.38
N MET A 154 18.81 3.96 -1.75
CA MET A 154 17.87 4.98 -2.24
C MET A 154 18.13 5.38 -3.70
N ALA A 155 19.41 5.52 -4.07
CA ALA A 155 19.80 5.91 -5.43
C ALA A 155 19.42 4.88 -6.50
N LYS A 156 19.11 3.64 -6.13
CA LYS A 156 18.67 2.57 -7.04
C LYS A 156 17.16 2.59 -7.30
N ILE A 157 16.39 3.35 -6.51
CA ILE A 157 14.93 3.37 -6.59
C ILE A 157 14.50 4.04 -7.92
N PRO A 158 13.70 3.36 -8.76
CA PRO A 158 13.09 3.96 -9.94
C PRO A 158 12.10 5.07 -9.58
N SER A 159 12.05 6.13 -10.38
CA SER A 159 11.02 7.17 -10.23
C SER A 159 9.63 6.59 -10.49
N GLY A 160 8.63 7.02 -9.72
CA GLY A 160 7.27 6.47 -9.74
C GLY A 160 7.07 5.24 -8.86
N THR A 161 8.09 4.78 -8.14
CA THR A 161 7.96 3.69 -7.14
C THR A 161 7.09 4.11 -5.98
N ILE A 162 6.15 3.27 -5.54
CA ILE A 162 5.45 3.45 -4.26
C ILE A 162 6.36 2.97 -3.14
N LEU A 163 6.67 3.87 -2.21
CA LEU A 163 7.35 3.56 -0.95
C LEU A 163 6.32 3.39 0.15
N VAL A 164 6.33 2.23 0.79
CA VAL A 164 5.43 1.86 1.89
C VAL A 164 6.23 1.84 3.20
N VAL A 165 5.78 2.59 4.20
CA VAL A 165 6.42 2.67 5.52
C VAL A 165 5.91 1.56 6.43
N VAL A 166 6.80 0.63 6.78
CA VAL A 166 6.51 -0.54 7.60
C VAL A 166 7.10 -0.35 8.99
N ARG A 167 6.25 -0.39 10.01
CA ARG A 167 6.62 -0.26 11.42
C ARG A 167 7.07 -1.60 12.02
N GLN A 168 7.74 -1.54 13.16
CA GLN A 168 7.97 -2.71 14.00
C GLN A 168 6.64 -3.35 14.40
N ASP A 169 6.63 -4.67 14.61
CA ASP A 169 5.40 -5.35 15.02
C ASP A 169 5.04 -4.99 16.46
N LEU A 170 3.74 -4.80 16.70
CA LEU A 170 3.19 -4.60 18.04
C LEU A 170 2.07 -5.62 18.27
N ALA A 171 2.15 -6.33 19.40
CA ALA A 171 1.28 -7.46 19.72
C ALA A 171 -0.21 -7.11 19.80
N ALA A 172 -0.58 -5.83 19.98
CA ALA A 172 -1.97 -5.38 20.05
C ALA A 172 -2.45 -4.63 18.80
N ARG A 173 -1.61 -4.44 17.77
CA ARG A 173 -2.00 -3.77 16.52
C ARG A 173 -2.10 -4.79 15.40
N PRO A 174 -3.21 -4.88 14.64
CA PRO A 174 -3.32 -5.86 13.55
C PRO A 174 -2.61 -5.45 12.26
N TYR A 175 -2.03 -4.25 12.22
CA TYR A 175 -1.36 -3.69 11.04
C TYR A 175 0.04 -3.19 11.38
N ARG A 176 0.90 -3.13 10.35
CA ARG A 176 2.27 -2.58 10.46
C ARG A 176 2.55 -1.44 9.48
N VAL A 177 1.73 -1.26 8.44
CA VAL A 177 1.91 -0.15 7.49
C VAL A 177 1.28 1.11 8.08
N SER A 178 2.00 2.23 8.00
CA SER A 178 1.54 3.50 8.59
C SER A 178 1.47 4.66 7.61
N HIS A 179 2.11 4.53 6.45
CA HIS A 179 2.21 5.60 5.47
C HIS A 179 2.69 5.06 4.13
N LEU A 180 2.42 5.80 3.05
CA LEU A 180 2.92 5.53 1.71
C LEU A 180 2.98 6.81 0.85
N GLY A 181 3.67 6.73 -0.28
CA GLY A 181 3.75 7.79 -1.29
C GLY A 181 4.63 7.37 -2.47
N PHE A 182 4.78 8.25 -3.45
CA PHE A 182 5.59 7.98 -4.64
C PHE A 182 7.00 8.55 -4.48
N VAL A 183 8.02 7.74 -4.76
CA VAL A 183 9.39 8.20 -4.92
C VAL A 183 9.54 8.83 -6.29
N VAL A 184 9.86 10.12 -6.35
CA VAL A 184 9.99 10.88 -7.60
C VAL A 184 11.37 11.52 -7.71
N ARG A 185 11.90 11.61 -8.93
CA ARG A 185 13.15 12.31 -9.23
C ARG A 185 12.88 13.68 -9.85
N ARG A 186 13.40 14.74 -9.23
CA ARG A 186 13.30 16.11 -9.74
C ARG A 186 14.61 16.86 -9.50
N GLY A 187 15.16 17.45 -10.57
CA GLY A 187 16.40 18.23 -10.50
C GLY A 187 17.57 17.45 -9.90
N GLY A 188 17.76 16.18 -10.28
CA GLY A 188 18.86 15.34 -9.80
C GLY A 188 18.68 14.75 -8.39
N HIS A 189 17.55 15.01 -7.72
CA HIS A 189 17.31 14.56 -6.36
C HIS A 189 16.06 13.71 -6.21
N LEU A 190 16.02 12.92 -5.14
CA LEU A 190 14.88 12.08 -4.77
C LEU A 190 13.97 12.77 -3.75
N TYR A 191 12.68 12.68 -4.01
CA TYR A 191 11.61 13.11 -3.10
C TYR A 191 10.65 11.96 -2.87
N LEU A 192 9.99 11.98 -1.71
CA LEU A 192 8.73 11.29 -1.51
C LEU A 192 7.62 12.31 -1.76
N ARG A 193 6.81 12.09 -2.80
CA ARG A 193 5.55 12.81 -3.01
C ARG A 193 4.44 12.08 -2.27
N HIS A 194 3.86 12.70 -1.26
CA HIS A 194 2.84 12.06 -0.43
C HIS A 194 1.86 13.05 0.20
N ALA A 195 0.62 12.61 0.42
CA ALA A 195 -0.33 13.31 1.28
C ALA A 195 0.14 13.25 2.73
N ALA A 196 0.53 14.38 3.31
CA ALA A 196 1.22 14.43 4.59
C ALA A 196 0.37 15.11 5.66
N LYS A 197 -0.08 14.36 6.67
CA LYS A 197 -0.82 14.92 7.82
C LYS A 197 0.06 15.84 8.67
N ALA A 198 1.15 15.30 9.21
CA ALA A 198 1.98 16.00 10.19
C ALA A 198 2.88 17.03 9.51
N GLY A 199 2.73 18.30 9.88
CA GLY A 199 3.59 19.41 9.47
C GLY A 199 3.23 20.07 8.14
N TYR A 200 2.39 19.45 7.31
CA TYR A 200 2.07 19.94 5.96
C TYR A 200 0.57 20.06 5.68
N GLN A 201 -0.23 19.11 6.14
CA GLN A 201 -1.68 19.00 5.92
C GLN A 201 -2.10 19.04 4.45
N LYS A 202 -1.25 18.52 3.55
CA LYS A 202 -1.47 18.47 2.09
C LYS A 202 -0.52 17.50 1.42
N VAL A 203 -0.70 17.27 0.12
CA VAL A 203 0.28 16.58 -0.73
C VAL A 203 1.50 17.46 -0.94
N VAL A 204 2.68 16.90 -0.67
CA VAL A 204 3.98 17.60 -0.74
C VAL A 204 5.07 16.71 -1.31
N ASP A 205 6.09 17.36 -1.88
CA ASP A 205 7.40 16.75 -2.18
C ASP A 205 8.35 16.95 -0.99
N GLU A 206 8.54 15.91 -0.16
CA GLU A 206 9.55 15.91 0.90
C GLU A 206 10.84 15.26 0.39
N ARG A 207 12.01 15.88 0.65
CA ARG A 207 13.32 15.26 0.35
C ARG A 207 13.37 13.85 0.95
N LEU A 208 13.59 12.82 0.12
CA LEU A 208 13.51 11.43 0.58
C LEU A 208 14.48 11.15 1.74
N GLU A 209 15.69 11.70 1.64
CA GLU A 209 16.70 11.60 2.69
C GLU A 209 16.24 12.23 4.03
N THR A 210 15.57 13.39 3.97
CA THR A 210 14.99 14.04 5.17
C THR A 210 13.85 13.21 5.74
N PHE A 211 12.97 12.68 4.89
CA PHE A 211 11.89 11.77 5.29
C PHE A 211 12.43 10.54 6.01
N VAL A 212 13.46 9.88 5.48
CA VAL A 212 14.08 8.68 6.06
C VAL A 212 14.74 9.02 7.40
N ARG A 213 15.55 10.08 7.47
CA ARG A 213 16.18 10.53 8.73
C ARG A 213 15.15 10.86 9.81
N ARG A 214 14.05 11.53 9.45
CA ARG A 214 12.95 11.82 10.38
C ARG A 214 12.30 10.53 10.87
N ASN A 215 12.08 9.57 9.98
CA ASN A 215 11.46 8.31 10.33
C ASN A 215 12.34 7.43 11.26
N ALA A 216 13.66 7.51 11.14
CA ALA A 216 14.61 6.79 12.00
C ALA A 216 14.56 7.25 13.47
N LYS A 217 14.02 8.45 13.74
CA LYS A 217 13.92 9.03 15.08
C LYS A 217 12.61 8.71 15.81
N TYR A 218 11.67 7.96 15.21
CA TYR A 218 10.42 7.62 15.91
C TYR A 218 10.64 6.51 16.94
N HIS A 219 10.52 6.83 18.22
CA HIS A 219 10.71 5.85 19.30
C HIS A 219 9.42 5.20 19.79
N LYS A 220 8.26 5.88 19.70
CA LYS A 220 6.97 5.36 20.21
C LYS A 220 6.45 4.14 19.42
N TRP A 221 6.64 4.17 18.10
CA TRP A 221 6.40 3.02 17.22
C TRP A 221 7.42 3.07 16.09
N PRO A 222 8.59 2.43 16.26
CA PRO A 222 9.69 2.58 15.32
C PRO A 222 9.35 2.08 13.91
N VAL A 223 9.93 2.73 12.90
CA VAL A 223 9.90 2.22 11.53
C VAL A 223 10.89 1.06 11.42
N ALA A 224 10.42 -0.11 11.01
CA ALA A 224 11.28 -1.25 10.74
C ALA A 224 12.03 -1.09 9.42
N GLY A 225 11.34 -0.54 8.42
CA GLY A 225 11.92 -0.30 7.10
C GLY A 225 10.87 0.06 6.06
N PHE A 226 11.24 -0.09 4.80
CA PHE A 226 10.42 0.29 3.66
C PHE A 226 10.22 -0.86 2.70
N HIS A 227 9.00 -0.99 2.20
CA HIS A 227 8.64 -1.90 1.12
C HIS A 227 8.41 -1.09 -0.16
N LEU A 228 8.83 -1.62 -1.30
CA LEU A 228 8.85 -0.88 -2.57
C LEU A 228 8.02 -1.61 -3.63
N LEU A 229 7.05 -0.91 -4.20
CA LEU A 229 6.13 -1.42 -5.21
C LEU A 229 6.26 -0.58 -6.48
N GLN A 230 6.47 -1.21 -7.61
CA GLN A 230 6.45 -0.58 -8.93
C GLN A 230 5.03 -0.61 -9.48
N PRO A 231 4.40 0.55 -9.77
CA PRO A 231 3.17 0.62 -10.55
C PRO A 231 3.36 0.06 -11.96
N LEU A 232 2.39 -0.74 -12.41
CA LEU A 232 2.33 -1.34 -13.73
C LEU A 232 1.11 -0.84 -14.52
N PRO A 233 1.21 -0.72 -15.86
CA PRO A 233 0.05 -0.48 -16.70
C PRO A 233 -0.87 -1.71 -16.69
N ASN A 234 -2.16 -1.47 -16.52
CA ASN A 234 -3.20 -2.50 -16.47
C ASN A 234 -4.46 -2.08 -17.26
N GLU A 235 -4.24 -1.29 -18.33
CA GLU A 235 -5.28 -0.70 -19.17
C GLU A 235 -6.26 -1.75 -19.72
N THR A 236 -5.77 -2.95 -20.05
CA THR A 236 -6.61 -4.07 -20.51
C THR A 236 -7.60 -4.54 -19.44
N ARG A 237 -7.21 -4.55 -18.16
CA ARG A 237 -8.13 -4.88 -17.06
C ARG A 237 -9.13 -3.75 -16.86
N VAL A 238 -8.69 -2.51 -16.84
CA VAL A 238 -9.55 -1.32 -16.71
C VAL A 238 -10.59 -1.29 -17.83
N ALA A 239 -10.18 -1.48 -19.09
CA ALA A 239 -11.10 -1.52 -20.23
C ALA A 239 -12.16 -2.64 -20.12
N ARG A 240 -11.82 -3.79 -19.49
CA ARG A 240 -12.80 -4.85 -19.21
C ARG A 240 -13.78 -4.46 -18.11
N LEU A 241 -13.30 -3.84 -17.03
CA LEU A 241 -14.15 -3.34 -15.94
C LEU A 241 -15.15 -2.30 -16.47
N THR A 242 -14.68 -1.34 -17.26
CA THR A 242 -15.53 -0.31 -17.88
C THR A 242 -16.60 -0.92 -18.78
N ARG A 243 -16.24 -1.87 -19.66
CA ARG A 243 -17.23 -2.54 -20.55
C ARG A 243 -18.23 -3.42 -19.80
N ALA A 244 -17.81 -4.05 -18.70
CA ALA A 244 -18.67 -4.93 -17.91
C ALA A 244 -19.68 -4.15 -17.04
N GLY A 245 -19.47 -2.84 -16.83
CA GLY A 245 -20.28 -2.04 -15.91
C GLY A 245 -20.16 -2.49 -14.45
N GLY A 246 -19.09 -3.21 -14.10
CA GLY A 246 -18.97 -3.88 -12.81
C GLY A 246 -17.69 -4.71 -12.67
N PRO A 247 -17.54 -5.44 -11.56
CA PRO A 247 -16.31 -6.11 -11.21
C PRO A 247 -15.98 -7.32 -12.10
N VAL A 248 -14.68 -7.56 -12.30
CA VAL A 248 -14.14 -8.69 -13.06
C VAL A 248 -13.34 -9.60 -12.13
N SER A 249 -13.48 -10.91 -12.31
CA SER A 249 -12.80 -11.94 -11.51
C SER A 249 -11.30 -11.67 -11.33
N LEU A 250 -10.79 -12.06 -10.15
CA LEU A 250 -9.37 -12.00 -9.87
C LEU A 250 -8.62 -12.98 -10.80
N PRO A 251 -7.43 -12.59 -11.32
CA PRO A 251 -6.55 -13.54 -11.97
C PRO A 251 -6.15 -14.65 -11.01
N SER A 252 -6.02 -15.88 -11.51
CA SER A 252 -5.42 -16.98 -10.72
C SER A 252 -4.03 -16.57 -10.22
N PRO A 253 -3.67 -16.86 -8.97
CA PRO A 253 -2.33 -16.55 -8.46
C PRO A 253 -1.27 -17.18 -9.38
N SER A 254 -0.31 -16.38 -9.85
CA SER A 254 0.81 -16.92 -10.60
C SER A 254 1.59 -17.91 -9.72
N PRO A 255 2.04 -19.07 -10.24
CA PRO A 255 2.71 -20.11 -9.44
C PRO A 255 4.09 -19.72 -8.86
N GLY A 256 4.46 -18.43 -8.83
CA GLY A 256 5.81 -17.95 -8.54
C GLY A 256 6.02 -17.23 -7.20
N GLY A 257 5.17 -17.44 -6.20
CA GLY A 257 5.25 -16.72 -4.93
C GLY A 257 4.67 -17.46 -3.73
N ALA A 258 4.99 -18.75 -3.58
CA ALA A 258 4.69 -19.43 -2.33
C ALA A 258 5.56 -18.80 -1.21
N PRO A 259 4.98 -18.46 -0.03
CA PRO A 259 5.79 -18.17 1.14
C PRO A 259 6.60 -19.45 1.44
N GLY A 260 7.92 -19.28 1.59
CA GLY A 260 8.83 -20.39 1.87
C GLY A 260 8.27 -21.27 2.99
N ARG A 261 8.09 -22.56 2.68
CA ARG A 261 7.76 -23.58 3.69
C ARG A 261 8.75 -23.41 4.84
N ALA A 262 8.23 -23.35 6.06
CA ALA A 262 9.05 -23.46 7.26
C ALA A 262 9.92 -24.73 7.15
N PRO A 263 11.22 -24.67 7.51
CA PRO A 263 12.05 -25.86 7.51
C PRO A 263 11.43 -26.90 8.46
N PRO A 264 11.48 -28.20 8.11
CA PRO A 264 10.97 -29.24 8.99
C PRO A 264 11.68 -29.16 10.34
N ARG A 265 10.91 -29.19 11.42
CA ARG A 265 11.45 -29.36 12.78
C ARG A 265 12.22 -30.68 12.78
N GLY A 266 13.53 -30.60 12.95
CA GLY A 266 14.37 -31.78 13.15
C GLY A 266 13.91 -32.58 14.38
N PRO A 267 14.15 -33.89 14.41
CA PRO A 267 13.63 -34.74 15.47
C PRO A 267 14.29 -34.36 16.81
N SER A 268 13.44 -34.07 17.79
CA SER A 268 13.81 -33.99 19.20
C SER A 268 14.28 -35.37 19.67
N GLY A 269 15.59 -35.57 19.77
CA GLY A 269 16.17 -36.73 20.45
C GLY A 269 16.14 -36.54 21.97
N PRO A 270 15.75 -37.55 22.77
CA PRO A 270 15.82 -37.48 24.23
C PRO A 270 17.24 -37.77 24.74
N ARG A 271 17.56 -37.19 25.90
CA ARG A 271 18.61 -37.70 26.81
C ARG A 271 18.14 -38.98 27.46
#